data_AF-A0A4Q8XRF6-F1
#
_entry.id   AF-A0A4Q8XRF6-F1
#
_cell.length_a   1.000
_cell.length_b   1.000
_cell.length_c   1.000
_cell.angle_alpha   90.00
_cell.angle_beta   90.00
_cell.angle_gamma   90.00
#
_symmetry.space_group_name_H-M   'P 1'
#
loop_
_entity.id
_entity.type
_entity.pdbx_description
1 polymer ?
#
loop_
_entity_poly.entity_id
_entity_poly.type
_entity_poly.pdbx_seq_one_letter_code
_entity_poly.pdbx_strand_id
1 'polypeptide(L)'
;MEKLMWPHRSGELFPYRIPVELRPYTDALGFDLASTIFLECGGAQIYLGTKGKGSQYGFLKGLIGDDGYTRLCESGLKVGVVHRIPLANEFLVKFFAASGVPVQDIARRIRMTDVGVRSLLLSPAERLKRKRHRKRAYAAFQAVPELEEDA
;
A
#
# COMPACT_ATOMS: atom_id res chain seq x y z
N MET A 1 13.10 -4.92 14.20
CA MET A 1 12.31 -4.56 13.00
C MET A 1 11.10 -5.46 12.96
N GLU A 2 9.93 -4.91 13.20
CA GLU A 2 8.68 -5.66 13.28
C GLU A 2 8.34 -6.23 11.89
N LYS A 3 7.91 -7.49 11.83
CA LYS A 3 7.51 -8.14 10.57
C LYS A 3 5.99 -8.16 10.53
N LEU A 4 5.41 -7.49 9.53
CA LEU A 4 3.98 -7.62 9.28
C LEU A 4 3.70 -9.04 8.73
N MET A 5 2.93 -9.82 9.47
CA MET A 5 2.46 -11.15 9.05
C MET A 5 1.00 -11.02 8.63
N TRP A 6 0.60 -11.60 7.50
CA TRP A 6 -0.82 -11.60 7.11
C TRP A 6 -1.34 -13.03 6.88
N PRO A 7 -2.63 -13.29 7.17
CA PRO A 7 -3.27 -14.57 6.90
C PRO A 7 -3.52 -14.73 5.40
N HIS A 8 -2.93 -15.77 4.82
CA HIS A 8 -3.26 -16.19 3.46
C HIS A 8 -4.56 -17.03 3.45
N ARG A 9 -5.19 -17.15 2.29
CA ARG A 9 -6.41 -17.98 2.12
C ARG A 9 -6.23 -19.46 2.47
N SER A 10 -4.99 -19.95 2.54
CA SER A 10 -4.67 -21.30 3.01
C SER A 10 -4.72 -21.45 4.53
N GLY A 11 -4.88 -20.35 5.28
CA GLY A 11 -4.76 -20.32 6.74
C GLY A 11 -3.32 -20.11 7.24
N GLU A 12 -2.32 -20.17 6.35
CA GLU A 12 -0.92 -19.92 6.69
C GLU A 12 -0.61 -18.42 6.83
N LEU A 13 0.33 -18.08 7.71
CA LEU A 13 0.82 -16.71 7.88
C LEU A 13 2.00 -16.44 6.95
N PHE A 14 1.90 -15.39 6.14
CA PHE A 14 2.96 -14.98 5.23
C PHE A 14 3.65 -13.69 5.70
N PRO A 15 5.00 -13.61 5.65
CA PRO A 15 5.71 -12.40 6.00
C PRO A 15 5.63 -11.35 4.89
N TYR A 16 5.40 -10.09 5.28
CA TYR A 16 5.50 -8.93 4.40
C TYR A 16 6.85 -8.28 4.46
N ARG A 17 7.50 -8.30 3.30
CA ARG A 17 8.64 -7.44 3.06
C ARG A 17 8.13 -6.03 2.77
N ILE A 18 8.23 -5.17 3.77
CA ILE A 18 7.91 -3.75 3.65
C ILE A 18 8.84 -3.11 2.60
N PRO A 19 8.28 -2.49 1.53
CA PRO A 19 9.03 -1.73 0.55
C PRO A 19 9.86 -0.61 1.17
N VAL A 20 10.99 -0.26 0.56
CA VAL A 20 11.97 0.66 1.15
C VAL A 20 11.37 2.06 1.36
N GLU A 21 10.53 2.50 0.43
CA GLU A 21 9.84 3.78 0.45
C GLU A 21 8.82 3.92 1.59
N LEU A 22 8.32 2.81 2.16
CA LEU A 22 7.38 2.85 3.28
C LEU A 22 8.09 2.88 4.65
N ARG A 23 9.36 2.46 4.69
CA ARG A 23 10.14 2.31 5.93
C ARG A 23 10.23 3.59 6.77
N PRO A 24 10.47 4.78 6.20
CA PRO A 24 10.53 6.01 7.01
C PRO A 24 9.23 6.28 7.78
N TYR A 25 8.10 5.76 7.32
CA TYR A 25 6.82 5.89 8.01
C TYR A 25 6.63 4.74 9.00
N THR A 26 6.80 3.49 8.57
CA THR A 26 6.53 2.32 9.41
C THR A 26 7.51 2.17 10.56
N ASP A 27 8.79 2.49 10.35
CA ASP A 27 9.82 2.34 11.37
C ASP A 27 9.71 3.46 12.42
N ALA A 28 9.28 4.66 12.03
CA ALA A 28 9.14 5.81 12.93
C ALA A 28 7.83 5.81 13.72
N LEU A 29 6.73 5.41 13.07
CA LEU A 29 5.37 5.54 13.62
C LEU A 29 4.79 4.21 14.11
N GLY A 30 5.38 3.08 13.70
CA GLY A 30 4.72 1.78 13.80
C GLY A 30 3.64 1.59 12.73
N PHE A 31 3.08 0.39 12.64
CA PHE A 31 2.15 0.05 11.55
C PHE A 31 0.81 0.77 11.65
N ASP A 32 0.26 0.95 12.84
CA ASP A 32 -1.06 1.54 13.04
C ASP A 32 -1.09 3.01 12.57
N LEU A 33 -0.17 3.83 13.08
CA LEU A 33 -0.07 5.24 12.71
C LEU A 33 0.39 5.41 11.26
N ALA A 34 1.32 4.58 10.77
CA ALA A 34 1.70 4.61 9.36
C ALA A 34 0.52 4.27 8.44
N SER A 35 -0.30 3.28 8.80
CA SER A 35 -1.51 2.93 8.04
C SER A 35 -2.49 4.09 7.97
N THR A 36 -2.64 4.84 9.05
CA THR A 36 -3.49 6.04 9.11
C THR A 36 -2.99 7.12 8.15
N ILE A 37 -1.68 7.41 8.15
CA ILE A 37 -1.10 8.34 7.17
C ILE A 37 -1.33 7.87 5.74
N PHE A 38 -1.05 6.61 5.43
CA PHE A 38 -1.20 6.13 4.06
C PHE A 38 -2.66 6.16 3.59
N LEU A 39 -3.60 5.88 4.49
CA LEU A 39 -5.03 5.89 4.18
C LEU A 39 -5.54 7.32 3.94
N GLU A 40 -5.17 8.26 4.81
CA GLU A 40 -5.69 9.64 4.78
C GLU A 40 -4.91 10.56 3.83
N CYS A 41 -3.60 10.32 3.68
CA CYS A 41 -2.69 11.17 2.91
C CYS A 41 -2.14 10.52 1.65
N GLY A 42 -2.50 9.26 1.33
CA GLY A 42 -1.96 8.51 0.20
C GLY A 42 -2.02 9.28 -1.12
N GLY A 43 -0.86 9.49 -1.77
CA GLY A 43 -0.75 10.24 -3.03
C GLY A 43 -0.75 11.76 -2.89
N ALA A 44 -0.96 12.31 -1.68
CA ALA A 44 -0.85 13.73 -1.40
C ALA A 44 0.62 14.18 -1.28
N GLN A 45 0.84 15.48 -1.51
CA GLN A 45 2.10 16.15 -1.20
C GLN A 45 2.05 16.70 0.22
N ILE A 46 3.07 16.43 1.02
CA ILE A 46 3.23 16.97 2.37
C ILE A 46 4.53 17.74 2.48
N TYR A 47 4.51 18.84 3.21
CA TYR A 47 5.71 19.55 3.62
C TYR A 47 6.04 19.22 5.08
N LEU A 48 7.23 18.65 5.30
CA LEU A 48 7.75 18.43 6.65
C LEU A 48 8.62 19.63 7.05
N GLY A 49 8.17 20.39 8.04
CA GLY A 49 8.88 21.55 8.56
C GLY A 49 9.26 21.38 10.02
N THR A 50 10.44 21.88 10.41
CA THR A 50 10.89 21.93 11.82
C THR A 50 10.15 22.97 12.65
N LYS A 51 9.74 24.08 12.02
CA LYS A 51 8.95 25.13 12.67
C LYS A 51 7.48 24.89 12.32
N GLY A 52 6.74 24.36 13.28
CA GLY A 52 5.34 23.92 13.17
C GLY A 52 4.35 25.01 12.74
N LYS A 53 4.39 25.39 11.46
CA LYS A 53 3.56 26.44 10.88
C LYS A 53 2.89 25.90 9.62
N GLY A 54 1.60 26.22 9.45
CA GLY A 54 0.80 25.88 8.27
C GLY A 54 -0.29 24.83 8.52
N SER A 55 -1.28 24.79 7.64
CA SER A 55 -2.43 23.88 7.74
C SER A 55 -2.05 22.40 7.66
N GLN A 56 -1.03 22.05 6.86
CA GLN A 56 -0.53 20.68 6.71
C GLN A 56 0.13 20.16 8.00
N TYR A 57 0.83 21.02 8.74
CA TYR A 57 1.40 20.68 10.04
C TYR A 57 0.30 20.33 11.05
N GLY A 58 -0.74 21.17 11.13
CA GLY A 58 -1.89 20.92 12.00
C GLY A 58 -2.64 19.64 11.63
N PHE A 59 -2.84 19.39 10.33
CA PHE A 59 -3.50 18.18 9.83
C PHE A 59 -2.70 16.91 10.18
N LEU A 60 -1.39 16.87 9.90
CA LEU A 60 -0.55 15.72 10.23
C LEU A 60 -0.55 15.47 11.74
N LYS A 61 -0.38 16.51 12.57
CA LYS A 61 -0.50 16.35 14.03
C LYS A 61 -1.85 15.83 14.49
N GLY A 62 -2.93 16.26 13.84
CA GLY A 62 -4.27 15.72 14.12
C GLY A 62 -4.39 14.21 13.86
N LEU A 63 -3.60 13.68 12.92
CA LEU A 63 -3.59 12.25 12.58
C LEU A 63 -2.66 11.41 13.45
N ILE A 64 -1.44 11.89 13.72
CA ILE A 64 -0.38 11.08 14.38
C ILE A 64 0.11 11.65 15.72
N GLY A 65 -0.48 12.75 16.17
CA GLY A 65 -0.05 13.45 17.37
C GLY A 65 1.30 14.18 17.21
N ASP A 66 1.66 14.90 18.27
CA ASP A 66 2.90 15.67 18.34
C ASP A 66 4.15 14.79 18.32
N ASP A 67 4.10 13.70 19.08
CA ASP A 67 5.19 12.73 19.18
C ASP A 67 5.38 11.98 17.85
N GLY A 68 4.29 11.50 17.22
CA GLY A 68 4.36 10.89 15.90
C GLY A 68 4.93 11.83 14.85
N TYR A 69 4.52 13.11 14.85
CA TYR A 69 5.08 14.11 13.94
C TYR A 69 6.59 14.32 14.15
N THR A 70 7.03 14.34 15.41
CA THR A 70 8.45 14.49 15.77
C THR A 70 9.27 13.31 15.25
N ARG A 71 8.82 12.08 15.53
CA ARG A 71 9.46 10.85 15.04
C ARG A 71 9.51 10.79 13.52
N LEU A 72 8.46 11.27 12.83
CA LEU A 72 8.43 11.32 11.37
C LEU A 72 9.43 12.32 10.79
N CYS A 73 9.68 13.44 11.47
CA CYS A 73 10.73 14.38 11.07
C CYS A 73 12.15 13.81 11.26
N GLU A 74 12.31 12.87 12.18
CA GLU A 74 13.58 12.21 12.50
C GLU A 74 13.80 10.92 11.69
N SER A 75 12.80 10.46 10.93
CA SER A 75 12.80 9.14 10.26
C SER A 75 13.69 9.01 9.02
N GLY A 76 14.53 10.02 8.75
CA GLY A 76 15.35 10.13 7.55
C GLY A 76 14.64 10.79 6.37
N LEU A 77 13.36 11.18 6.51
CA LEU A 77 12.73 12.09 5.55
C LEU A 77 13.35 13.49 5.68
N LYS A 78 13.86 14.02 4.57
CA LYS A 78 14.52 15.34 4.57
C LYS A 78 13.52 16.44 4.91
N VAL A 79 13.71 17.09 6.07
CA VAL A 79 12.93 18.26 6.47
C VAL A 79 13.21 19.45 5.55
N GLY A 80 12.21 20.30 5.34
CA GLY A 80 12.29 21.46 4.45
C GLY A 80 12.06 21.13 2.97
N VAL A 81 11.60 19.90 2.68
CA VAL A 81 11.30 19.43 1.32
C VAL A 81 9.86 18.91 1.26
N VAL A 82 9.23 19.07 0.10
CA VAL A 82 7.92 18.49 -0.19
C VAL A 82 8.09 17.02 -0.55
N HIS A 83 7.42 16.15 0.18
CA HIS A 83 7.38 14.71 -0.06
C HIS A 83 6.03 14.28 -0.60
N ARG A 84 6.00 13.23 -1.41
CA ARG A 84 4.75 12.59 -1.80
C ARG A 84 4.53 11.33 -0.98
N ILE A 85 3.40 11.24 -0.30
CA ILE A 85 3.05 10.06 0.49
C ILE A 85 2.74 8.89 -0.45
N PRO A 86 3.36 7.71 -0.26
CA PRO A 86 3.00 6.52 -1.01
C PRO A 86 1.56 6.09 -0.75
N LEU A 87 0.86 5.60 -1.78
CA LEU A 87 -0.48 5.01 -1.61
C LEU A 87 -0.48 3.75 -0.73
N ALA A 88 0.63 3.01 -0.74
CA ALA A 88 0.85 1.83 0.11
C ALA A 88 -0.27 0.76 0.06
N ASN A 89 -1.04 0.66 -1.04
CA ASN A 89 -2.20 -0.23 -1.15
C ASN A 89 -1.91 -1.68 -0.73
N GLU A 90 -0.78 -2.25 -1.14
CA GLU A 90 -0.43 -3.63 -0.77
C GLU A 90 -0.15 -3.77 0.73
N PHE A 91 0.51 -2.78 1.34
CA PHE A 91 0.73 -2.75 2.79
C PHE A 91 -0.61 -2.65 3.52
N LEU A 92 -1.47 -1.69 3.14
CA LEU A 92 -2.78 -1.49 3.77
C LEU A 92 -3.66 -2.74 3.69
N VAL A 93 -3.72 -3.40 2.53
CA VAL A 93 -4.46 -4.66 2.36
C VAL A 93 -3.96 -5.72 3.34
N LYS A 94 -2.64 -5.89 3.45
CA LYS A 94 -2.03 -6.92 4.30
C LYS A 94 -2.17 -6.60 5.78
N PHE A 95 -2.03 -5.33 6.13
CA PHE A 95 -2.23 -4.83 7.49
C PHE A 95 -3.67 -5.08 7.94
N PHE A 96 -4.67 -4.64 7.18
CA PHE A 96 -6.07 -4.87 7.55
C PHE A 96 -6.45 -6.35 7.53
N ALA A 97 -5.92 -7.14 6.61
CA ALA A 97 -6.15 -8.58 6.61
C ALA A 97 -5.55 -9.26 7.86
N ALA A 98 -4.36 -8.82 8.29
CA ALA A 98 -3.74 -9.28 9.54
C ALA A 98 -4.59 -8.95 10.77
N SER A 99 -5.26 -7.80 10.75
CA SER A 99 -6.23 -7.38 11.77
C SER A 99 -7.61 -8.05 11.65
N GLY A 100 -7.78 -9.03 10.76
CA GLY A 100 -9.03 -9.77 10.59
C GLY A 100 -10.14 -9.02 9.85
N VAL A 101 -9.83 -7.92 9.16
CA VAL A 101 -10.83 -7.13 8.43
C VAL A 101 -11.30 -7.88 7.17
N PRO A 102 -12.62 -7.97 6.91
CA PRO A 102 -13.13 -8.62 5.71
C PRO A 102 -12.69 -7.93 4.40
N VAL A 103 -12.47 -8.71 3.34
CA VAL A 103 -12.04 -8.19 2.02
C VAL A 103 -12.92 -7.05 1.48
N GLN A 104 -14.24 -7.16 1.65
CA GLN A 104 -15.18 -6.12 1.19
C GLN A 104 -15.00 -4.81 1.96
N ASP A 105 -14.67 -4.89 3.25
CA ASP A 105 -14.45 -3.73 4.10
C ASP A 105 -13.10 -3.07 3.78
N ILE A 106 -12.07 -3.90 3.53
CA ILE A 106 -10.77 -3.42 3.03
C ILE A 106 -10.95 -2.67 1.72
N ALA A 107 -11.68 -3.26 0.76
CA ALA A 107 -11.96 -2.67 -0.54
C ALA A 107 -12.60 -1.27 -0.42
N ARG A 108 -13.60 -1.13 0.46
CA ARG A 108 -14.25 0.17 0.73
C ARG A 108 -13.29 1.18 1.37
N ARG A 109 -12.51 0.77 2.37
CA ARG A 109 -11.56 1.66 3.06
C ARG A 109 -10.50 2.21 2.11
N ILE A 110 -9.85 1.35 1.34
CA ILE A 110 -8.73 1.76 0.46
C ILE A 110 -9.20 2.20 -0.94
N ARG A 111 -10.51 2.22 -1.19
CA ARG A 111 -11.14 2.57 -2.48
C ARG A 111 -10.59 1.75 -3.65
N MET A 112 -10.41 0.45 -3.43
CA MET A 112 -9.98 -0.52 -4.44
C MET A 112 -11.07 -1.56 -4.64
N THR A 113 -11.18 -2.13 -5.83
CA THR A 113 -12.11 -3.24 -6.06
C THR A 113 -11.74 -4.47 -5.22
N ASP A 114 -12.73 -5.25 -4.84
CA ASP A 114 -12.53 -6.50 -4.09
C ASP A 114 -11.66 -7.51 -4.86
N VAL A 115 -11.78 -7.57 -6.19
CA VAL A 115 -10.88 -8.34 -7.06
C VAL A 115 -9.43 -7.84 -6.96
N GLY A 116 -9.22 -6.53 -6.85
CA GLY A 116 -7.91 -5.91 -6.62
C GLY A 116 -7.33 -6.32 -5.26
N VAL A 117 -8.13 -6.22 -4.19
CA VAL A 117 -7.75 -6.65 -2.84
C VAL A 117 -7.36 -8.13 -2.83
N ARG A 118 -8.20 -9.01 -3.40
CA ARG A 118 -7.90 -10.45 -3.51
C ARG A 118 -6.60 -10.70 -4.27
N SER A 119 -6.34 -9.92 -5.33
CA SER A 119 -5.08 -10.02 -6.08
C SER A 119 -3.86 -9.68 -5.22
N LEU A 120 -3.98 -8.72 -4.32
CA LEU A 120 -2.91 -8.31 -3.41
C LEU A 120 -2.73 -9.27 -2.23
N LEU A 121 -3.72 -10.11 -1.93
CA LEU A 121 -3.60 -11.19 -0.93
C LEU A 121 -3.03 -12.50 -1.48
N LEU A 122 -2.80 -12.61 -2.79
CA LEU A 122 -2.17 -13.78 -3.39
C LEU A 122 -0.72 -13.96 -2.91
N SER A 123 -0.32 -15.23 -2.72
CA SER A 123 1.07 -15.58 -2.46
C SER A 123 1.98 -15.25 -3.66
N PRO A 124 3.30 -15.11 -3.48
CA PRO A 124 4.22 -14.85 -4.59
C PRO A 124 4.12 -15.89 -5.72
N ALA A 125 3.95 -17.16 -5.37
CA ALA A 125 3.81 -18.26 -6.34
C ALA A 125 2.50 -18.13 -7.15
N GLU A 126 1.39 -17.81 -6.49
CA GLU A 126 0.09 -17.61 -7.14
C GLU A 126 0.10 -16.39 -8.06
N ARG A 127 0.73 -15.28 -7.64
CA ARG A 127 0.92 -14.10 -8.49
C ARG A 127 1.70 -14.44 -9.75
N LEU A 128 2.76 -15.25 -9.64
CA LEU A 128 3.55 -15.69 -10.80
C LEU A 128 2.74 -16.59 -11.72
N LYS A 129 1.99 -17.55 -11.18
CA LYS A 129 1.09 -18.43 -11.96
C LYS A 129 0.06 -17.61 -12.73
N ARG A 130 -0.58 -16.63 -12.08
CA ARG A 130 -1.54 -15.72 -12.71
C ARG A 130 -0.92 -14.88 -13.84
N LYS A 131 0.29 -14.33 -13.63
CA LYS A 131 1.04 -13.61 -14.68
C LYS A 131 1.33 -14.49 -15.88
N ARG A 132 1.76 -15.75 -15.67
CA ARG A 132 2.00 -16.72 -16.75
C ARG A 132 0.72 -17.04 -17.52
N HIS A 133 -0.40 -17.27 -16.83
CA HIS A 133 -1.69 -17.51 -17.46
C HIS A 133 -2.13 -16.33 -18.33
N ARG A 134 -2.02 -15.10 -17.81
CA ARG A 134 -2.36 -13.89 -18.56
C ARG A 134 -1.48 -13.70 -19.80
N LYS A 135 -0.17 -13.97 -19.70
CA LYS A 135 0.77 -13.89 -20.82
C LYS A 135 0.41 -14.90 -21.93
N ARG A 136 0.04 -16.13 -21.56
CA ARG A 136 -0.40 -17.16 -22.51
C ARG A 136 -1.70 -16.79 -23.21
N ALA A 137 -2.69 -16.31 -22.47
CA ALA A 137 -3.96 -15.88 -23.04
C ALA A 137 -3.78 -14.71 -24.02
N TYR A 138 -2.94 -13.72 -23.66
CA TYR A 138 -2.63 -12.59 -24.54
C TYR A 138 -1.92 -13.03 -25.83
N ALA A 139 -0.94 -13.93 -25.73
CA ALA A 139 -0.26 -14.47 -26.90
C ALA A 139 -1.22 -15.27 -27.81
N ALA A 140 -2.15 -16.05 -27.23
CA ALA A 140 -3.18 -16.76 -27.99
C ALA A 140 -4.14 -15.80 -28.69
N PHE A 141 -4.55 -14.71 -28.05
CA PHE A 141 -5.37 -13.66 -28.65
C PHE A 141 -4.68 -12.97 -29.83
N GLN A 142 -3.38 -12.67 -29.70
CA GLN A 142 -2.59 -12.07 -30.80
C GLN A 142 -2.30 -13.05 -31.95
N ALA A 143 -2.37 -14.36 -31.71
CA ALA A 143 -2.14 -15.38 -32.71
C ALA A 143 -3.41 -15.76 -33.50
N VAL A 144 -4.55 -15.11 -33.21
CA VAL A 144 -5.75 -15.24 -34.04
C VAL A 144 -5.47 -14.52 -35.37
N PRO A 145 -5.49 -15.21 -36.52
CA PRO A 145 -5.35 -14.54 -37.81
C PRO A 145 -6.46 -13.50 -37.96
N GLU A 146 -6.15 -12.34 -38.53
CA GLU A 146 -7.20 -11.45 -39.03
C GLU A 146 -8.08 -12.28 -39.96
N LEU A 147 -9.36 -12.40 -39.63
CA LEU A 147 -10.33 -13.01 -40.52
C LEU A 147 -10.25 -12.21 -41.81
N GLU A 148 -9.72 -12.81 -42.87
CA GLU A 148 -9.79 -12.23 -44.22
C GLU A 148 -11.27 -11.93 -44.46
N GLU A 149 -11.60 -10.64 -44.53
CA GLU A 149 -12.88 -10.16 -45.00
C GLU A 149 -12.94 -10.49 -46.49
N ASP A 150 -13.38 -11.71 -46.81
CA ASP A 150 -13.73 -12.12 -48.16
C ASP A 150 -14.92 -11.25 -48.62
N ALA A 151 -14.60 -10.23 -49.44
CA ALA A 151 -15.52 -9.35 -50.14
C ALA A 151 -15.59 -9.70 -51.63
#